data_AF-A0A845U6C9-F1
#
_entry.id   AF-A0A845U6C9-F1
#
_cell.length_a   1.000
_cell.length_b   1.000
_cell.length_c   1.000
_cell.angle_alpha   90.00
_cell.angle_beta   90.00
_cell.angle_gamma   90.00
#
_symmetry.space_group_name_H-M   'P 1'
#
loop_
_entity.id
_entity.type
_entity.pdbx_description
1 polymer ?
#
loop_
_entity_poly.entity_id
_entity_poly.type
_entity_poly.pdbx_seq_one_letter_code
_entity_poly.pdbx_strand_id
1 'polypeptide(L)' 'MDSTANLLAALRRVRSFPTYTSFMAGHERQRIKRELQKRLLRLRRQRQNQHLSNAVAKRQQSASGFLHTIFH' A
#
# COMPACT_ATOMS: atom_id res chain seq x y z
N MET A 1 6.27 0.38 -13.81
CA MET A 1 5.20 -0.65 -13.84
C MET A 1 4.43 -0.56 -12.53
N ASP A 2 3.31 0.16 -12.53
CA ASP A 2 2.60 0.54 -11.30
C ASP A 2 1.88 -0.64 -10.65
N SER A 3 2.57 -1.29 -9.71
CA SER A 3 2.10 -2.45 -8.94
C SER A 3 0.70 -2.25 -8.31
N THR A 4 0.36 -1.01 -7.97
CA THR A 4 -0.98 -0.65 -7.44
C THR A 4 -2.08 -0.71 -8.52
N ALA A 5 -1.81 -0.22 -9.72
CA ALA A 5 -2.76 -0.27 -10.83
C ALA A 5 -3.05 -1.71 -11.24
N ASN A 6 -2.02 -2.55 -11.28
CA ASN A 6 -2.13 -3.99 -11.53
C ASN A 6 -2.96 -4.71 -10.45
N LEU A 7 -2.78 -4.35 -9.17
CA LEU A 7 -3.57 -4.88 -8.06
C LEU A 7 -5.05 -4.49 -8.17
N LEU A 8 -5.34 -3.22 -8.47
CA LEU A 8 -6.71 -2.75 -8.66
C LEU A 8 -7.38 -3.39 -9.88
N ALA A 9 -6.64 -3.60 -10.97
CA ALA A 9 -7.13 -4.32 -12.14
C ALA A 9 -7.45 -5.78 -11.81
N ALA A 10 -6.59 -6.47 -11.05
CA ALA A 10 -6.83 -7.84 -10.61
C ALA A 10 -8.10 -7.94 -9.73
N LEU A 11 -8.29 -7.01 -8.78
CA LEU A 11 -9.50 -6.96 -7.95
C LEU A 11 -10.78 -6.75 -8.78
N ARG A 12 -10.73 -5.88 -9.79
CA ARG A 12 -11.87 -5.67 -10.71
C ARG A 12 -12.18 -6.92 -11.54
N ARG A 13 -11.16 -7.65 -12.01
CA ARG A 13 -11.32 -8.91 -12.74
C ARG A 13 -11.96 -10.00 -11.87
N VAL A 14 -11.52 -10.15 -10.62
CA VAL A 14 -12.13 -11.09 -9.67
C VAL A 14 -13.61 -10.76 -9.43
N ARG A 15 -13.99 -9.48 -9.39
CA ARG A 15 -15.38 -9.04 -9.22
C ARG A 15 -16.24 -9.29 -10.46
N SER A 16 -15.67 -9.16 -11.65
CA SER A 16 -16.38 -9.25 -12.94
C SER A 16 -16.29 -10.62 -13.61
N PHE A 17 -15.62 -11.58 -12.99
CA PHE A 17 -15.44 -12.91 -13.59
C PHE A 17 -16.80 -13.61 -13.72
N PRO A 18 -17.16 -14.14 -14.91
CA PRO A 18 -18.43 -14.84 -15.10
C PRO A 18 -18.55 -15.97 -14.09
N THR A 19 -19.77 -16.18 -13.60
CA THR A 19 -20.09 -17.11 -12.51
C THR A 19 -19.79 -18.54 -12.91
N TYR A 20 -18.54 -18.96 -12.79
CA TYR A 20 -18.17 -20.37 -12.68
C TYR A 20 -18.77 -20.89 -11.37
N THR A 21 -19.91 -21.57 -11.48
CA THR A 21 -20.68 -22.14 -10.36
C THR A 21 -20.07 -23.47 -9.94
N SER A 22 -18.86 -23.45 -9.40
CA SER A 22 -18.36 -24.57 -8.58
C SER A 22 -18.09 -24.07 -7.17
N PHE A 23 -18.42 -24.88 -6.17
CA PHE A 23 -18.16 -24.58 -4.76
C PHE A 23 -16.68 -24.22 -4.53
N MET A 24 -15.78 -24.95 -5.21
CA MET A 24 -14.34 -24.70 -5.23
C MET A 24 -13.97 -23.34 -5.85
N ALA A 25 -14.62 -22.93 -6.94
CA ALA A 25 -14.41 -21.61 -7.54
C ALA A 25 -14.91 -20.46 -6.64
N GLY A 26 -15.95 -20.69 -5.83
CA GLY A 26 -16.41 -19.76 -4.80
C GLY A 26 -15.37 -19.56 -3.69
N HIS A 27 -14.87 -20.66 -3.12
CA HIS A 27 -13.85 -20.63 -2.08
C HIS A 27 -12.54 -20.00 -2.56
N GLU A 28 -12.07 -20.34 -3.76
CA GLU A 28 -10.82 -19.80 -4.30
C GLU A 28 -10.95 -18.30 -4.60
N ARG A 29 -12.11 -17.82 -5.09
CA ARG A 29 -12.37 -16.37 -5.24
C ARG A 29 -12.32 -15.64 -3.90
N GLN A 30 -12.90 -16.23 -2.85
CA GLN A 30 -12.84 -15.63 -1.51
C GLN A 30 -11.40 -15.60 -0.97
N ARG A 31 -10.63 -16.67 -1.18
CA ARG A 31 -9.21 -16.75 -0.82
C ARG A 31 -8.40 -15.65 -1.51
N ILE A 32 -8.51 -15.55 -2.83
CA ILE A 32 -7.82 -14.52 -3.63
C ILE A 32 -8.22 -13.11 -3.17
N LYS A 33 -9.52 -12.85 -2.96
CA LYS A 33 -9.99 -11.55 -2.46
C LYS A 33 -9.34 -11.19 -1.12
N ARG A 34 -9.30 -12.11 -0.15
CA ARG A 34 -8.68 -11.89 1.17
C ARG A 34 -7.18 -11.62 1.04
N GLU A 35 -6.48 -12.38 0.20
CA GLU A 35 -5.05 -12.21 -0.03
C GLU A 35 -4.73 -10.83 -0.62
N LEU A 36 -5.49 -10.41 -1.63
CA LEU A 36 -5.33 -9.10 -2.25
C LEU A 36 -5.66 -7.95 -1.28
N GLN A 37 -6.70 -8.10 -0.45
CA GLN A 37 -7.02 -7.14 0.61
C GLN A 37 -5.89 -7.01 1.63
N LYS A 38 -5.31 -8.13 2.07
CA LYS A 38 -4.15 -8.14 2.99
C LYS A 38 -2.94 -7.45 2.37
N ARG A 39 -2.68 -7.69 1.08
CA ARG A 39 -1.61 -7.02 0.33
C ARG A 39 -1.83 -5.51 0.22
N LEU A 40 -3.06 -5.08 -0.05
CA LEU A 40 -3.43 -3.66 -0.09
C LEU A 40 -3.23 -2.97 1.27
N LEU A 41 -3.62 -3.63 2.37
CA LEU A 41 -3.43 -3.12 3.72
C LEU A 41 -1.93 -2.93 4.05
N ARG A 42 -1.09 -3.92 3.70
CA ARG A 42 0.36 -3.82 3.85
C ARG A 42 0.94 -2.62 3.07
N LEU A 43 0.54 -2.44 1.82
CA LEU A 43 0.97 -1.30 1.01
C LEU A 43 0.50 0.05 1.57
N ARG A 44 -0.70 0.11 2.16
CA ARG A 44 -1.18 1.31 2.88
C ARG A 44 -0.31 1.63 4.09
N ARG A 45 -0.04 0.63 4.94
CA ARG A 45 0.82 0.78 6.12
C ARG A 45 2.24 1.18 5.75
N GLN A 46 2.81 0.56 4.71
CA GLN A 46 4.15 0.90 4.22
C GLN A 46 4.24 2.36 3.77
N ARG A 47 3.24 2.85 3.01
CA ARG A 47 3.17 4.26 2.61
C ARG A 47 3.02 5.21 3.79
N GLN A 48 2.20 4.85 4.78
CA GLN A 48 2.04 5.65 6.00
C GLN A 48 3.36 5.75 6.78
N ASN A 49 4.08 4.63 6.94
CA ASN A 49 5.37 4.61 7.61
C ASN A 49 6.43 5.41 6.84
N GLN A 50 6.45 5.34 5.51
CA GLN A 50 7.35 6.16 4.68
C GLN A 50 7.07 7.67 4.85
N HIS A 51 5.80 8.07 4.94
CA HIS A 51 5.45 9.47 5.18
C HIS A 51 5.91 9.97 6.56
N LEU A 52 5.79 9.13 7.60
CA LEU A 52 6.31 9.43 8.94
C LEU A 52 7.84 9.57 8.94
N SER A 53 8.55 8.65 8.30
CA SER A 53 10.02 8.71 8.17
C SER A 53 10.49 9.97 7.42
N ASN A 54 9.80 10.35 6.34
CA ASN A 54 10.13 11.55 5.58
C ASN A 54 9.85 12.84 6.39
N ALA A 55 8.80 12.86 7.21
CA ALA A 55 8.51 14.00 8.08
C ALA A 55 9.55 14.16 9.21
N VAL A 56 10.02 13.06 9.80
CA VAL A 56 11.09 13.08 10.81
C VAL A 56 12.42 13.53 10.19
N ALA A 57 12.77 13.01 9.00
CA ALA A 57 13.99 13.41 8.29
C ALA A 57 13.99 14.92 7.97
N LYS A 58 12.85 15.48 7.53
CA LYS A 58 12.72 16.93 7.28
C LYS A 58 12.88 17.77 8.54
N ARG A 59 12.34 17.32 9.69
CA ARG A 59 12.51 18.03 10.96
C ARG A 59 13.96 18.01 11.47
N GLN A 60 14.69 16.92 11.27
CA GLN A 60 16.11 16.85 11.63
C GLN A 60 16.96 17.77 10.76
N GLN A 61 16.68 17.86 9.45
CA GLN A 61 17.36 18.80 8.56
C GLN A 61 17.09 20.27 8.92
N SER A 62 15.85 20.63 9.26
CA SER A 62 15.54 22.00 9.71
C SER A 62 16.21 22.34 11.05
N ALA A 63 16.28 21.38 11.98
CA ALA A 63 16.92 21.61 13.28
C ALA A 63 18.45 21.76 13.17
N SER A 64 19.10 21.04 12.25
CA SER A 64 20.55 21.18 12.05
C SER A 64 20.92 22.48 11.31
N GLY A 65 20.05 22.98 10.42
CA GLY A 65 20.27 24.24 9.71
C GLY A 65 20.16 25.47 10.63
N PHE A 66 19.19 25.48 11.54
CA PHE A 66 18.98 26.61 12.46
C PHE A 66 20.06 26.72 13.55
N LEU A 67 20.58 25.59 14.07
CA LEU A 67 21.66 25.63 15.06
C LEU A 67 22.99 26.13 14.45
N HIS A 68 23.22 25.91 13.16
CA HIS A 68 24.43 26.38 12.48
C HIS A 68 24.41 27.91 12.22
N THR A 69 23.24 28.53 12.17
CA THR A 69 23.09 30.00 12.01
C THR A 69 23.14 30.80 13.31
N ILE A 70 23.05 30.16 14.47
CA ILE A 70 23.07 30.85 15.79
C ILE A 70 24.47 30.80 16.42
N PHE A 71 25.28 29.80 16.06
CA PHE A 71 26.63 29.59 16.62
C PHE A 71 27.77 30.04 15.68
N HIS A 72 27.48 30.81 14.64
CA HIS A 72 28.47 31.37 13.71
C HIS A 72 28.15 32.83 13.38
#